data_AF-A0A6J4QHI3-F1
#
_entry.id   AF-A0A6J4QHI3-F1
#
_cell.length_a   1.000
_cell.length_b   1.000
_cell.length_c   1.000
_cell.angle_alpha   90.00
_cell.angle_beta   90.00
_cell.angle_gamma   90.00
#
_symmetry.space_group_name_H-M   'P 1'
#
loop_
_entity.id
_entity.type
_entity.pdbx_description
1 polymer ?
#
loop_
_entity_poly.entity_id
_entity_poly.type
_entity_poly.pdbx_seq_one_letter_code
_entity_poly.pdbx_strand_id
1 'polypeptide(L)' 'ADMVMFLYRDEYYNPDSDDKGIAEVIIGKHRNGPTGKVQLAWLEQYTKFASLARRGV' A
#
# COMPACT_ATOMS: atom_id res chain seq x y z
N ALA A 1 -3.45 -12.65 16.47
CA ALA A 1 -3.67 -11.44 15.66
C ALA A 1 -5.04 -11.49 15.00
N ASP A 2 -5.83 -10.44 15.25
CA ASP A 2 -7.18 -10.26 14.71
C ASP A 2 -7.18 -9.64 13.31
N MET A 3 -6.10 -8.90 13.00
CA MET A 3 -5.76 -8.43 11.66
C MET A 3 -4.26 -8.65 11.42
N VAL A 4 -3.89 -9.03 10.20
CA VAL A 4 -2.49 -9.12 9.74
C VAL A 4 -2.38 -8.36 8.43
N MET A 5 -1.45 -7.42 8.40
CA MET A 5 -1.17 -6.61 7.22
C MET A 5 0.30 -6.76 6.84
N PHE A 6 0.56 -6.88 5.55
CA PHE A 6 1.90 -6.82 4.98
C PHE A 6 2.05 -5.52 4.21
N LEU A 7 3.24 -4.94 4.27
CA LEU A 7 3.61 -3.78 3.48
C LEU A 7 4.52 -4.25 2.35
N TYR A 8 4.20 -3.85 1.14
CA TYR A 8 5.00 -4.14 -0.03
C TYR A 8 5.22 -2.86 -0.84
N ARG A 9 6.46 -2.62 -1.26
CA ARG A 9 6.84 -1.52 -2.15
C ARG A 9 7.63 -2.13 -3.29
N ASP A 10 7.05 -2.13 -4.48
CA ASP A 10 7.67 -2.76 -5.64
C ASP A 10 8.96 -2.03 -6.03
N GLU A 11 8.95 -0.69 -5.99
CA GLU A 11 10.10 0.17 -6.29
C GLU A 11 11.36 -0.14 -5.47
N TYR A 12 11.22 -0.71 -4.27
CA TYR A 12 12.37 -1.07 -3.42
C TYR A 12 13.14 -2.27 -3.98
N TYR A 13 12.47 -3.17 -4.68
CA TYR A 13 13.05 -4.38 -5.25
C TYR A 13 13.27 -4.26 -6.76
N ASN A 14 12.44 -3.45 -7.43
CA ASN A 14 12.42 -3.26 -8.88
C ASN A 14 12.61 -1.76 -9.21
N PRO A 15 13.86 -1.31 -9.50
CA PRO A 15 14.16 0.10 -9.76
C PRO A 15 13.41 0.71 -10.97
N ASP A 16 12.98 -0.13 -11.91
CA ASP A 16 12.26 0.24 -13.13
C ASP A 16 10.73 0.02 -13.00
N SER A 17 10.23 -0.17 -11.77
CA SER A 17 8.80 -0.33 -11.51
C SER A 17 7.97 0.82 -12.06
N ASP A 18 6.80 0.52 -12.62
CA ASP A 18 5.78 1.51 -12.99
C ASP A 18 5.05 2.06 -11.76
N ASP A 19 5.11 1.36 -10.62
CA ASP A 19 4.44 1.68 -9.36
C ASP A 19 5.34 2.53 -8.42
N LYS A 20 6.14 3.43 -9.00
CA LYS A 20 7.00 4.35 -8.22
C LYS A 20 6.18 5.26 -7.30
N GLY A 21 6.61 5.38 -6.06
CA GLY A 21 5.92 6.10 -5.01
C GLY A 21 4.60 5.45 -4.58
N ILE A 22 4.38 4.17 -4.89
CA ILE A 22 3.22 3.40 -4.43
C ILE A 22 3.66 2.35 -3.42
N ALA A 23 2.90 2.26 -2.33
CA ALA A 23 2.98 1.15 -1.40
C ALA A 23 1.66 0.39 -1.37
N GLU A 24 1.75 -0.94 -1.46
CA GLU A 24 0.63 -1.84 -1.32
C GLU A 24 0.52 -2.33 0.13
N VAL A 25 -0.64 -2.09 0.74
CA VAL A 25 -1.04 -2.67 2.03
C VAL A 25 -1.88 -3.90 1.75
N ILE A 26 -1.36 -5.07 2.10
CA ILE A 26 -2.01 -6.35 1.87
C ILE A 26 -2.61 -6.82 3.19
N ILE A 27 -3.93 -6.78 3.29
CA ILE A 27 -4.67 -7.34 4.42
C ILE A 27 -4.74 -8.85 4.22
N GLY A 28 -3.76 -9.57 4.77
CA GLY A 28 -3.67 -11.03 4.67
C GLY A 28 -4.61 -11.77 5.62
N LYS A 29 -5.02 -11.13 6.72
CA LYS A 29 -6.01 -11.68 7.66
C LYS A 29 -6.84 -10.57 8.26
N HIS A 30 -8.15 -10.80 8.35
CA HIS A 30 -9.08 -9.95 9.09
C HIS A 30 -10.21 -10.84 9.63
N ARG A 31 -10.33 -11.01 10.96
CA ARG A 31 -11.34 -11.90 11.55
C ARG A 31 -12.79 -11.41 11.39
N ASN A 32 -12.96 -10.10 11.30
CA ASN A 32 -14.27 -9.43 11.35
C ASN A 32 -14.60 -8.70 10.03
N GLY A 33 -13.91 -9.00 8.93
CA GLY A 33 -14.10 -8.30 7.68
C GLY A 33 -13.29 -8.88 6.53
N PRO A 34 -13.36 -8.24 5.34
CA PRO A 34 -12.69 -8.75 4.16
C PRO A 34 -11.17 -8.58 4.25
N THR A 35 -10.47 -9.46 3.55
CA THR A 35 -9.07 -9.31 3.15
C THR A 35 -9.00 -8.58 1.82
N GLY A 36 -7.80 -8.13 1.43
CA GLY A 36 -7.63 -7.41 0.17
C GLY A 36 -6.33 -6.62 0.12
N LYS A 37 -6.23 -5.81 -0.93
CA LYS A 37 -5.06 -4.96 -1.21
C LYS A 37 -5.53 -3.52 -1.32
N VAL A 38 -4.77 -2.61 -0.72
CA VAL A 38 -5.01 -1.16 -0.80
C VAL A 38 -3.72 -0.50 -1.23
N GLN A 39 -3.79 0.28 -2.31
CA GLN A 39 -2.65 1.07 -2.76
C GLN A 39 -2.68 2.46 -2.11
N LEU A 40 -1.52 2.90 -1.62
CA LEU A 40 -1.31 4.20 -0.99
C LEU A 40 -0.12 4.90 -1.66
N ALA A 41 -0.14 6.22 -1.69
CA ALA A 41 1.05 6.99 -2.06
C ALA A 41 2.09 6.89 -0.93
N TRP A 42 3.34 6.61 -1.28
CA TRP A 42 4.49 6.57 -0.40
C TRP A 42 5.36 7.82 -0.63
N LEU A 43 5.45 8.65 0.41
CA LEU A 43 6.26 9.86 0.40
C LEU A 43 7.52 9.61 1.23
N GLU A 44 8.57 9.11 0.57
CA GLU A 44 9.80 8.65 1.22
C GLU A 44 10.48 9.72 2.07
N GLN A 45 10.51 10.99 1.59
CA GLN A 45 11.18 12.07 2.32
C GLN A 45 10.52 12.40 3.67
N TYR A 46 9.30 11.91 3.90
CA TYR A 46 8.53 12.13 5.12
C TYR A 46 8.16 10.84 5.84
N THR A 47 8.57 9.67 5.33
CA THR A 47 8.15 8.35 5.83
C THR A 47 6.62 8.28 5.99
N LYS A 48 5.89 8.80 5.00
CA LYS A 48 4.45 9.05 5.11
C LYS A 48 3.66 8.33 4.03
N PHE A 49 2.57 7.69 4.44
CA PHE A 49 1.54 7.20 3.54
C PHE A 49 0.46 8.26 3.34
N ALA A 50 0.01 8.44 2.11
CA ALA A 50 -1.12 9.30 1.76
C ALA A 50 -2.14 8.53 0.92
N SER A 51 -3.40 8.96 1.00
CA SER A 51 -4.43 8.45 0.10
C SER A 51 -4.04 8.79 -1.34
N LEU A 52 -4.13 7.81 -2.24
CA LEU A 52 -4.05 8.10 -3.66
C LEU A 52 -5.17 9.07 -4.00
N ALA A 53 -4.83 10.17 -4.68
CA ALA A 53 -5.82 11.16 -5.08
C ALA A 53 -6.96 10.43 -5.79
N ARG A 54 -8.13 10.42 -5.15
CA ARG A 54 -9.31 9.78 -5.74
C ARG A 54 -9.62 10.59 -6.99
N ARG A 55 -9.45 10.00 -8.16
CA ARG A 55 -9.88 10.62 -9.42
C ARG A 55 -11.39 10.81 -9.29
N GLY A 56 -11.77 12.03 -8.89
CA GLY A 56 -13.17 12.41 -8.69
C GLY A 56 -13.89 12.19 -10.01
N VAL A 57 -14.91 11.36 -9.98
CA VAL A 57 -15.95 11.34 -11.00
C VAL A 57 -17.01 12.35 -10.58
#